data_AF-A0A143QCS0-F1
#
_entry.id   AF-A0A143QCS0-F1
#
_cell.length_a   1.000
_cell.length_b   1.000
_cell.length_c   1.000
_cell.angle_alpha   90.00
_cell.angle_beta   90.00
_cell.angle_gamma   90.00
#
_symmetry.space_group_name_H-M   'P 1'
#
loop_
_entity.id
_entity.type
_entity.pdbx_description
1 polymer ?
#
loop_
_entity_poly.entity_id
_entity_poly.type
_entity_poly.pdbx_seq_one_letter_code
_entity_poly.pdbx_strand_id
1 'polypeptide(L)' 'MRIASDLGISESCLRRWMKLDDVDAGRVDGLSTSERAELAQLRRDKKRLETEVEILKRASAYFARENILPK' A
#
# COMPACT_ATOMS: atom_id res chain seq x y z
N MET A 1 26.28 -21.47 -8.26
CA MET A 1 26.63 -20.26 -7.48
C MET A 1 27.15 -20.67 -6.11
N ARG A 2 28.40 -20.41 -5.75
CA ARG A 2 28.97 -20.82 -4.45
C ARG A 2 28.31 -20.10 -3.25
N ILE A 3 27.96 -18.83 -3.44
CA ILE A 3 27.35 -17.96 -2.41
C ILE A 3 26.01 -18.50 -1.89
N ALA A 4 25.13 -19.04 -2.76
CA ALA A 4 23.83 -19.57 -2.33
C ALA A 4 23.99 -20.82 -1.44
N SER A 5 24.92 -21.71 -1.82
CA SER A 5 25.27 -22.89 -1.04
C SER A 5 25.91 -22.54 0.30
N ASP A 6 26.82 -21.55 0.31
CA ASP A 6 27.47 -21.06 1.52
C ASP A 6 26.46 -20.43 2.51
N LEU A 7 25.38 -19.84 2.00
CA LEU A 7 24.27 -19.27 2.78
C LEU A 7 23.17 -20.29 3.13
N GLY A 8 23.26 -21.53 2.64
CA GLY A 8 22.24 -22.56 2.87
C GLY A 8 20.88 -22.26 2.23
N ILE A 9 20.83 -21.39 1.22
CA ILE A 9 19.59 -21.02 0.51
C ILE A 9 19.54 -21.63 -0.89
N SER A 10 18.33 -21.77 -1.43
CA SER A 10 18.20 -22.18 -2.82
C SER A 10 18.74 -21.10 -3.77
N GLU A 11 19.35 -21.52 -4.88
CA GLU A 11 19.80 -20.58 -5.91
C GLU A 11 18.66 -19.75 -6.51
N SER A 12 17.43 -20.28 -6.50
CA SER A 12 16.22 -19.56 -6.93
C SER A 12 15.85 -18.42 -5.98
N CYS A 13 16.06 -18.60 -4.67
CA CYS A 13 15.83 -17.57 -3.67
C CYS A 13 16.81 -16.40 -3.86
N LEU A 14 18.11 -16.71 -4.00
CA LEU A 14 19.14 -15.70 -4.22
C LEU A 14 18.88 -14.90 -5.51
N ARG A 15 18.56 -15.58 -6.62
CA ARG A 15 18.22 -14.91 -7.89
C ARG A 15 17.01 -13.98 -7.76
N ARG A 16 16.00 -14.38 -6.99
CA ARG A 16 14.83 -13.54 -6.72
C ARG A 16 15.21 -12.27 -5.94
N TRP A 17 16.06 -12.40 -4.91
CA TRP A 17 16.51 -11.25 -4.13
C TRP A 17 17.37 -10.30 -4.96
N MET A 18 18.27 -10.81 -5.79
CA MET A 18 19.03 -9.98 -6.73
C MET A 18 18.11 -9.20 -7.67
N LYS A 19 17.08 -9.85 -8.23
CA LYS A 19 16.10 -9.17 -9.08
C LYS A 19 15.31 -8.09 -8.33
N LEU A 20 14.97 -8.31 -7.06
CA LEU A 20 14.31 -7.30 -6.24
C LEU A 20 15.24 -6.12 -5.98
N ASP A 21 16.51 -6.38 -5.66
CA ASP A 21 17.53 -5.34 -5.48
C ASP A 21 17.78 -4.54 -6.77
N ASP A 22 17.79 -5.19 -7.93
CA ASP A 22 17.87 -4.51 -9.23
C ASP A 22 16.70 -3.55 -9.46
N VAL A 23 15.50 -3.93 -9.05
CA VAL A 23 14.30 -3.07 -9.13
C VAL A 23 14.39 -1.94 -8.10
N ASP A 24 14.77 -2.25 -6.87
CA ASP A 24 14.90 -1.24 -5.79
C ASP A 24 16.00 -0.21 -6.09
N ALA A 25 17.05 -0.60 -6.80
CA ALA A 25 18.11 0.28 -7.27
C ALA A 25 17.82 0.97 -8.61
N GLY A 26 16.65 0.74 -9.21
CA GLY A 26 16.26 1.32 -10.50
C GLY A 26 17.07 0.84 -11.70
N ARG A 27 17.77 -0.31 -11.58
CA ARG A 27 18.50 -0.93 -12.70
C ARG A 27 17.56 -1.70 -13.65
N VAL A 28 16.41 -2.13 -13.13
CA VAL A 28 15.37 -2.83 -13.87
C VAL A 28 14.02 -2.20 -13.57
N ASP A 29 13.19 -2.06 -14.59
CA ASP A 29 11.82 -1.55 -14.44
C ASP A 29 11.00 -2.42 -13.48
N GLY A 30 10.29 -1.76 -12.58
CA GLY A 30 9.37 -2.40 -11.66
C GLY A 30 9.03 -1.49 -10.48
N LEU A 31 7.96 -1.85 -9.76
CA LEU A 31 7.64 -1.22 -8.48
C LEU A 31 8.66 -1.69 -7.44
N SER A 32 9.43 -0.74 -6.92
CA SER A 32 10.31 -0.94 -5.78
C SER A 32 9.52 -1.35 -4.54
N THR A 33 10.22 -1.93 -3.58
CA THR A 33 9.68 -2.32 -2.28
C THR A 33 9.05 -1.11 -1.56
N SER A 34 9.68 0.07 -1.68
CA SER A 34 9.18 1.32 -1.08
C SER A 34 7.86 1.79 -1.71
N GLU A 35 7.79 1.83 -3.04
CA GLU A 35 6.57 2.24 -3.75
C GLU A 35 5.42 1.26 -3.52
N ARG A 36 5.69 -0.05 -3.40
CA ARG A 36 4.65 -1.02 -3.02
C ARG A 36 4.11 -0.77 -1.62
N ALA A 37 4.99 -0.44 -0.67
CA ALA A 37 4.59 -0.14 0.70
C ALA A 37 3.71 1.12 0.75
N GLU A 38 4.11 2.16 0.04
CA GLU A 38 3.35 3.40 -0.11
C GLU A 38 1.98 3.14 -0.76
N LEU A 39 1.94 2.40 -1.87
CA LEU A 39 0.68 2.05 -2.55
C LEU A 39 -0.27 1.28 -1.62
N ALA A 40 0.26 0.36 -0.81
CA ALA A 40 -0.53 -0.37 0.17
C ALA A 40 -1.08 0.57 1.25
N GLN A 41 -0.28 1.53 1.72
CA GLN A 41 -0.72 2.53 2.70
C GLN A 41 -1.81 3.43 2.13
N LEU A 42 -1.59 4.00 0.95
CA LEU A 42 -2.57 4.84 0.25
C LEU A 42 -3.90 4.13 0.02
N ARG A 43 -3.87 2.83 -0.33
CA ARG A 43 -5.09 2.03 -0.49
C ARG A 43 -5.86 1.86 0.83
N ARG A 44 -5.17 1.68 1.95
CA ARG A 44 -5.80 1.61 3.28
C ARG A 44 -6.42 2.95 3.66
N ASP A 45 -5.68 4.04 3.45
CA ASP A 45 -6.12 5.39 3.80
C ASP A 45 -7.32 5.81 2.95
N LYS A 46 -7.30 5.53 1.64
CA LYS A 46 -8.45 5.75 0.76
C LYS A 46 -9.71 5.05 1.26
N LYS A 47 -9.61 3.77 1.63
CA LYS A 47 -10.76 3.02 2.16
C LYS A 47 -11.31 3.62 3.45
N ARG A 48 -10.41 4.08 4.34
CA ARG A 48 -10.80 4.77 5.57
C ARG A 48 -11.53 6.07 5.26
N LEU A 49 -10.97 6.91 4.40
CA LEU A 49 -11.57 8.19 3.99
C LEU A 49 -12.93 8.00 3.31
N GLU A 50 -13.09 7.01 2.44
CA GLU A 50 -14.38 6.68 1.82
C GLU A 50 -15.45 6.34 2.86
N THR A 51 -15.06 5.60 3.90
CA THR A 51 -15.95 5.25 5.01
C THR A 51 -16.33 6.47 5.84
N GLU A 52 -15.36 7.32 6.19
CA GLU A 52 -15.59 8.56 6.93
C GLU A 52 -16.50 9.52 6.17
N VAL A 53 -16.27 9.69 4.86
CA VAL A 53 -17.11 10.51 3.98
C VAL A 53 -18.55 9.99 3.95
N GLU A 54 -18.74 8.67 3.88
CA GLU A 54 -20.07 8.07 3.89
C GLU A 54 -20.81 8.32 5.22
N ILE A 55 -20.10 8.21 6.35
CA ILE A 55 -20.67 8.52 7.68
C ILE A 55 -21.07 10.00 7.74
N LEU A 56 -20.20 10.90 7.30
CA LEU A 56 -20.47 12.35 7.30
C LEU A 56 -21.66 12.71 6.41
N LYS A 57 -21.79 12.06 5.24
CA LYS A 57 -22.95 12.24 4.35
C LYS A 57 -24.25 11.81 5.03
N ARG A 58 -24.25 10.65 5.70
CA ARG A 58 -25.42 10.15 6.43
C ARG A 58 -25.79 11.06 7.59
N ALA A 59 -24.81 11.52 8.36
CA ALA A 59 -25.02 12.48 9.45
C ALA A 59 -25.60 13.80 8.91
N SER A 60 -25.02 14.35 7.85
CA SER A 60 -25.50 15.58 7.21
C SER A 60 -26.94 15.44 6.72
N ALA A 61 -27.27 14.32 6.08
CA ALA A 61 -28.62 14.04 5.62
C ALA A 61 -29.62 13.89 6.78
N TYR A 62 -29.21 13.29 7.90
CA TYR A 62 -30.00 13.19 9.11
C TYR A 62 -30.29 14.58 9.70
N PHE A 63 -29.27 15.41 9.91
CA PHE A 63 -29.42 16.76 10.46
C PHE A 63 -30.25 17.69 9.57
N ALA A 64 -30.10 17.60 8.24
CA ALA A 64 -30.91 18.36 7.31
C ALA A 64 -32.39 17.99 7.36
N ARG A 65 -32.72 16.71 7.61
CA ARG A 65 -34.10 16.24 7.77
C ARG A 65 -34.72 16.66 9.10
N GLU A 66 -33.94 16.68 10.17
CA GLU A 66 -34.42 17.04 11.51
C GLU A 66 -34.43 18.57 11.78
N ASN A 67 -33.98 19.40 10.82
CA ASN A 67 -33.95 20.87 10.90
C ASN A 67 -33.23 21.41 12.17
N ILE A 68 -32.20 20.68 12.62
CA ILE A 68 -31.40 20.97 13.83
C ILE A 68 -30.12 21.76 13.51
N LEU A 69 -29.93 22.16 12.26
CA LEU A 69 -28.80 23.03 11.91
C LEU A 69 -29.01 24.38 12.62
N PRO A 70 -28.08 24.82 13.49
CA PRO A 70 -28.17 26.16 14.07
C PRO A 70 -28.16 27.17 12.92
N LYS A 71 -29.07 28.16 13.00
CA LYS A 71 -29.20 29.25 12.02
C LYS A 71 -27.92 30.05 11.87
#